data_AF-A0A238L5G8-F1
#
_entry.id   AF-A0A238L5G8-F1
#
_cell.length_a   1.000
_cell.length_b   1.000
_cell.length_c   1.000
_cell.angle_alpha   90.00
_cell.angle_beta   90.00
_cell.angle_gamma   90.00
#
_symmetry.space_group_name_H-M   'P 1'
#
loop_
_entity.id
_entity.type
_entity.pdbx_description
1 polymer ?
#
loop_
_entity_poly.entity_id
_entity_poly.type
_entity_poly.pdbx_seq_one_letter_code
_entity_poly.pdbx_strand_id
1 'polypeptide(L)'
;MRIQLMAAAALVTLGTACSQPEPEPVYVQVPYDKYGGVAGGTIVDGYYVLDDGTVVGPVSPDVIDGNQNRNRNREQTQSQVQATTQTTTTQRTRTGN
;
A
#
# COMPACT_ATOMS: atom_id res chain seq x y z
N MET A 1 -72.88 -2.26 15.52
CA MET A 1 -71.59 -1.70 15.05
C MET A 1 -70.93 -0.99 16.21
N ARG A 2 -69.77 -1.46 16.68
CA ARG A 2 -68.95 -0.81 17.71
C ARG A 2 -67.53 -0.71 17.15
N ILE A 3 -67.16 0.52 16.79
CA ILE A 3 -65.81 0.92 16.46
C ILE A 3 -65.12 1.15 17.80
N GLN A 4 -64.00 0.50 18.06
CA GLN A 4 -62.91 0.96 18.92
C GLN A 4 -61.89 -0.15 19.07
N LEU A 5 -60.69 0.06 18.53
CA LEU A 5 -59.45 0.09 19.29
C LEU A 5 -58.31 0.30 18.29
N MET A 6 -57.80 1.52 18.30
CA MET A 6 -56.61 1.94 17.59
C MET A 6 -55.44 1.03 18.00
N ALA A 7 -54.94 0.22 17.08
CA ALA A 7 -53.68 -0.48 17.22
C ALA A 7 -52.54 0.54 17.03
N ALA A 8 -52.19 1.25 18.09
CA ALA A 8 -51.03 2.12 18.15
C ALA A 8 -49.96 1.46 19.01
N ALA A 9 -49.28 0.46 18.45
CA ALA A 9 -48.08 -0.10 19.06
C ALA A 9 -47.12 -0.54 17.96
N ALA A 10 -45.84 -0.22 18.20
CA ALA A 10 -44.67 -0.51 17.38
C ALA A 10 -44.48 0.42 16.18
N LEU A 11 -43.42 1.25 16.26
CA LEU A 11 -42.43 1.52 15.19
C LEU A 11 -41.64 2.82 15.49
N VAL A 12 -41.05 2.95 16.69
CA VAL A 12 -40.07 4.04 16.94
C VAL A 12 -38.91 3.51 17.80
N THR A 13 -38.16 2.55 17.27
CA THR A 13 -36.90 2.11 17.92
C THR A 13 -35.90 1.51 16.91
N LEU A 14 -35.72 2.16 15.74
CA LEU A 14 -34.63 1.84 14.80
C LEU A 14 -33.73 3.06 14.53
N GLY A 15 -33.57 3.94 15.53
CA GLY A 15 -32.88 5.23 15.35
C GLY A 15 -31.40 5.27 15.79
N THR A 16 -30.87 4.26 16.47
CA THR A 16 -29.55 4.36 17.13
C THR A 16 -28.48 3.41 16.59
N ALA A 17 -28.73 2.71 15.48
CA ALA A 17 -27.74 1.84 14.86
C ALA A 17 -26.74 2.56 13.92
N CYS A 18 -26.92 3.86 13.65
CA CYS A 18 -26.18 4.56 12.59
C CYS A 18 -25.07 5.51 13.06
N SER A 19 -24.55 5.34 14.28
CA SER A 19 -23.41 6.12 14.76
C SER A 19 -22.30 5.27 15.37
N GLN A 20 -22.19 4.00 14.97
CA GLN A 20 -20.98 3.25 15.27
C GLN A 20 -19.85 3.92 14.47
N PRO A 21 -18.87 4.57 15.10
CA PRO A 21 -17.72 5.08 14.37
C PRO A 21 -17.11 3.91 13.61
N GLU A 22 -16.83 4.11 12.32
CA GLU A 22 -16.13 3.11 11.53
C GLU A 22 -14.83 2.76 12.27
N PRO A 23 -14.52 1.47 12.48
CA PRO A 23 -13.27 1.10 13.12
C PRO A 23 -12.12 1.69 12.32
N GLU A 24 -11.25 2.44 12.97
CA GLU A 24 -10.07 2.99 12.31
C GLU A 24 -9.25 1.86 11.69
N PRO A 25 -8.76 2.02 10.45
CA PRO A 25 -7.99 0.97 9.79
C PRO A 25 -6.69 0.74 10.56
N VAL A 26 -6.48 -0.50 11.01
CA VAL A 26 -5.25 -0.92 11.68
C VAL A 26 -4.25 -1.36 10.63
N TYR A 27 -3.21 -0.55 10.42
CA TYR A 27 -2.14 -0.84 9.47
C TYR A 27 -0.96 -1.55 10.13
N VAL A 28 -0.33 -2.46 9.40
CA VAL A 28 0.87 -3.14 9.86
C VAL A 28 2.11 -2.28 9.63
N GLN A 29 3.05 -2.35 10.57
CA GLN A 29 4.34 -1.67 10.45
C GLN A 29 5.27 -2.51 9.58
N VAL A 30 5.67 -1.94 8.45
CA VAL A 30 6.58 -2.61 7.50
C VAL A 30 8.03 -2.39 7.96
N PRO A 31 8.82 -3.45 8.19
CA PRO A 31 10.23 -3.32 8.50
C PRO A 31 11.02 -2.90 7.25
N TYR A 32 11.97 -1.98 7.44
CA TYR A 32 12.85 -1.49 6.39
C TYR A 32 14.31 -1.83 6.69
N ASP A 33 15.06 -2.16 5.65
CA ASP A 33 16.50 -2.32 5.74
C ASP A 33 17.22 -0.96 5.77
N LYS A 34 18.54 -0.99 5.98
CA LYS A 34 19.40 0.20 6.00
C LYS A 34 19.46 0.96 4.65
N TYR A 35 18.98 0.37 3.57
CA TYR A 35 18.90 0.95 2.24
C TYR A 35 17.49 1.46 1.91
N GLY A 36 16.56 1.39 2.87
CA GLY A 36 15.17 1.80 2.73
C GLY A 36 14.32 0.86 1.88
N GLY A 37 14.77 -0.37 1.63
CA GLY A 37 13.98 -1.46 1.04
C GLY A 37 13.17 -2.21 2.10
N VAL A 38 12.07 -2.83 1.70
CA VAL A 38 11.27 -3.67 2.60
C VAL A 38 12.10 -4.88 3.02
N ALA A 39 12.20 -5.13 4.33
CA ALA A 39 12.98 -6.24 4.88
C ALA A 39 12.08 -7.46 5.15
N GLY A 40 12.58 -8.66 4.86
CA GLY A 40 11.90 -9.93 5.18
C GLY A 40 10.53 -10.11 4.51
N GLY A 41 10.29 -9.42 3.40
CA GLY A 41 9.03 -9.47 2.67
C GLY A 41 8.93 -8.40 1.59
N THR A 42 7.72 -8.17 1.13
CA THR A 42 7.38 -7.21 0.07
C THR A 42 6.00 -6.59 0.32
N ILE A 43 5.71 -5.47 -0.34
CA ILE A 43 4.39 -4.85 -0.35
C ILE A 43 3.73 -5.19 -1.69
N VAL A 44 2.62 -5.92 -1.64
CA VAL A 44 1.85 -6.35 -2.82
C VAL A 44 0.40 -5.94 -2.63
N ASP A 45 -0.13 -5.16 -3.57
CA ASP A 45 -1.53 -4.70 -3.58
C ASP A 45 -1.99 -4.04 -2.26
N GLY A 46 -1.08 -3.31 -1.61
CA GLY A 46 -1.33 -2.64 -0.34
C GLY A 46 -1.25 -3.53 0.90
N TYR A 47 -0.80 -4.77 0.78
CA TYR A 47 -0.55 -5.68 1.90
C TYR A 47 0.94 -5.95 2.07
N TYR A 48 1.38 -6.12 3.32
CA TYR A 48 2.71 -6.62 3.63
C TYR A 48 2.68 -8.15 3.61
N VAL A 49 3.50 -8.72 2.75
CA VAL A 49 3.61 -10.16 2.53
C VAL A 49 5.04 -10.58 2.86
N LEU A 50 5.20 -11.55 3.76
CA LEU A 50 6.50 -12.10 4.11
C LEU A 50 7.10 -12.90 2.95
N ASP A 51 8.39 -13.17 3.01
CA ASP A 51 9.11 -13.95 1.98
C ASP A 51 8.57 -15.39 1.81
N ASP A 52 7.91 -15.93 2.85
CA ASP A 52 7.24 -17.24 2.81
C ASP A 52 5.83 -17.21 2.18
N GLY A 53 5.36 -16.02 1.75
CA GLY A 53 4.05 -15.80 1.15
C GLY A 53 2.95 -15.46 2.16
N THR A 54 3.23 -15.40 3.46
CA THR A 54 2.25 -15.06 4.49
C THR A 54 1.84 -13.60 4.42
N VAL A 55 0.52 -13.33 4.35
CA VAL A 55 -0.03 -11.98 4.41
C VAL A 55 -0.14 -11.53 5.86
N VAL A 56 0.65 -10.52 6.24
CA VAL A 56 0.67 -9.99 7.61
C VAL A 56 -0.50 -9.03 7.85
N GLY A 57 -0.82 -8.21 6.85
CA GLY A 57 -1.95 -7.28 6.93
C GLY A 57 -1.81 -6.06 6.01
N PRO A 58 -2.81 -5.15 6.05
CA PRO A 58 -2.85 -3.97 5.21
C PRO A 58 -1.79 -2.96 5.65
N VAL A 59 -1.19 -2.29 4.67
CA VAL A 59 -0.17 -1.26 4.86
C VAL A 59 -0.79 0.11 4.64
N SER A 60 -0.33 1.11 5.41
CA SER A 60 -0.81 2.48 5.25
C SER A 60 -0.55 3.02 3.84
N PRO A 61 -1.49 3.76 3.23
CA PRO A 61 -1.31 4.41 1.93
C PRO A 61 -0.02 5.21 1.80
N ASP A 62 0.37 5.96 2.84
CA ASP A 62 1.60 6.78 2.84
C ASP A 62 2.86 5.92 2.65
N VAL A 63 2.84 4.71 3.21
CA VAL A 63 3.95 3.76 3.14
C VAL A 63 3.99 3.11 1.75
N ILE A 64 2.83 2.83 1.16
CA ILE A 64 2.72 2.31 -0.22
C ILE A 64 3.27 3.35 -1.21
N ASP A 65 2.81 4.60 -1.12
CA ASP A 65 3.25 5.69 -1.99
C ASP A 65 4.75 5.95 -1.83
N GLY A 66 5.22 5.99 -0.58
CA GLY A 66 6.63 6.12 -0.26
C GLY A 66 7.50 4.99 -0.83
N ASN A 67 7.01 3.76 -0.80
CA ASN A 67 7.71 2.60 -1.36
C ASN A 67 7.74 2.62 -2.89
N GLN A 68 6.62 2.96 -3.55
CA GLN A 68 6.56 3.10 -5.01
C GLN A 68 7.49 4.20 -5.52
N ASN A 69 7.55 5.34 -4.81
CA ASN A 69 8.44 6.44 -5.20
C ASN A 69 9.91 6.05 -5.05
N ARG A 70 10.27 5.35 -3.97
CA ARG A 70 11.63 4.79 -3.79
C ARG A 70 12.01 3.81 -4.88
N ASN A 71 11.10 2.90 -5.26
CA ASN A 71 11.36 1.93 -6.32
C ASN A 71 11.55 2.62 -7.68
N ARG A 72 10.69 3.59 -8.03
CA ARG A 72 10.85 4.39 -9.26
C ARG A 72 12.20 5.10 -9.32
N ASN A 73 12.63 5.72 -8.22
CA ASN A 73 13.92 6.42 -8.17
C ASN A 73 15.12 5.46 -8.32
N ARG A 74 15.04 4.25 -7.77
CA ARG A 74 16.06 3.21 -7.96
C ARG A 74 16.14 2.74 -9.41
N GLU A 75 14.99 2.51 -10.05
CA GLU A 75 14.93 2.10 -11.47
C GLU A 75 15.49 3.17 -12.41
N GLN A 76 15.18 4.45 -12.15
CA GLN A 76 15.74 5.57 -12.91
C GLN A 76 17.27 5.67 -12.74
N THR A 77 17.75 5.52 -11.50
CA THR A 77 19.18 5.56 -11.20
C THR A 77 19.91 4.39 -11.87
N GLN A 78 19.36 3.17 -11.84
CA GLN A 78 19.94 2.02 -12.53
C GLN A 78 20.00 2.22 -14.05
N SER A 79 18.93 2.78 -14.64
CA SER A 79 18.86 3.05 -16.08
C SER A 79 19.93 4.06 -16.51
N GLN A 80 20.18 5.09 -15.69
CA GLN A 80 21.22 6.09 -15.95
C GLN A 80 22.63 5.49 -15.88
N VAL A 81 22.91 4.67 -14.86
CA VAL A 81 24.23 4.02 -14.69
C VAL A 81 24.52 3.04 -15.84
N GLN A 82 23.53 2.29 -16.31
CA GLN A 82 23.70 1.39 -17.46
C GLN A 82 23.98 2.17 -18.76
N ALA A 83 23.26 3.27 -19.00
CA ALA A 83 23.47 4.11 -20.17
C ALA A 83 24.88 4.73 -20.22
N THR A 84 25.39 5.19 -19.08
CA THR A 84 26.76 5.74 -18.98
C THR A 84 27.82 4.67 -19.26
N THR A 85 27.64 3.45 -18.75
CA THR A 85 28.61 2.36 -18.94
C THR A 85 28.77 1.96 -20.42
N GLN A 86 27.67 1.99 -21.19
CA GLN A 86 27.72 1.73 -22.63
C GLN A 86 28.40 2.86 -23.43
N THR A 87 28.22 4.11 -23.03
CA THR A 87 28.86 5.25 -23.72
C THR A 87 30.38 5.27 -23.51
N THR A 88 30.86 4.96 -22.31
CA THR A 88 32.31 4.91 -22.03
C THR A 88 33.01 3.77 -22.78
N THR A 89 32.36 2.62 -22.94
CA THR A 89 32.93 1.48 -23.70
C THR A 89 33.05 1.81 -25.18
N THR A 90 32.09 2.52 -25.76
CA THR A 90 32.08 2.86 -27.20
C THR A 90 33.14 3.89 -27.58
N GLN A 91 33.47 4.84 -26.70
CA GLN A 91 34.51 5.84 -26.98
C GLN A 91 35.93 5.27 -26.91
N ARG A 92 36.18 4.26 -26.06
CA ARG A 92 37.53 3.66 -25.94
C ARG A 92 37.94 2.86 -27.19
N THR A 93 36.98 2.29 -27.91
CA THR A 93 37.24 1.53 -29.15
C THR A 93 37.46 2.44 -30.37
N ARG A 94 36.94 3.69 -30.36
CA ARG A 94 37.03 4.59 -31.51
C ARG A 94 38.30 5.44 -31.56
N THR A 95 38.97 5.63 -30.42
CA THR A 95 40.23 6.41 -30.32
C THR A 95 41.49 5.52 -30.31
N GLY A 96 41.32 4.20 -30.37
CA GLY A 96 42.41 3.22 -30.28
C GLY A 96 42.76 2.49 -31.58
N ASN A 97 42.43 3.06 -32.75
CA ASN A 97 42.76 2.48 -34.06
C ASN A 97 43.41 3.52 -34.97
#